data_AF-A0A3N6SEV3-F1
#
_entry.id   AF-A0A3N6SEV3-F1
#
_cell.length_a   1.000
_cell.length_b   1.000
_cell.length_c   1.000
_cell.angle_alpha   90.00
_cell.angle_beta   90.00
_cell.angle_gamma   90.00
#
_symmetry.space_group_name_H-M   'P 1'
#
loop_
_entity.id
_entity.type
_entity.pdbx_description
1 polymer ?
#
loop_
_entity_poly.entity_id
_entity_poly.type
_entity_poly.pdbx_seq_one_letter_code
_entity_poly.pdbx_strand_id
1 'polypeptide(L)'
;MKKSLFTGMMLLSLLTAALADADTQDRAEHMLTAPYLLPGAPTFDMNIGKFREKYNACNPTLQIPEYRVIDNRDDKSNLNRAASKINENIYSSTALEPGTGKIKTLQITWLPIPGPEEKSSRDTARAYMAALERFFEPTLNEEQSLKRLDDLLNRGKGLRYFAQSEGAVRYVIADNGDKGLTFAIEPVKLAMVNE
;
A
#
# COMPACT_ATOMS: atom_id res chain seq x y z
N MET A 1 9.94 32.38 -65.23
CA MET A 1 10.49 31.39 -66.20
C MET A 1 12.02 31.36 -66.06
N LYS A 2 12.57 30.13 -65.90
CA LYS A 2 13.95 29.66 -66.19
C LYS A 2 15.11 30.33 -65.41
N LYS A 3 15.77 29.72 -64.40
CA LYS A 3 16.56 28.46 -64.28
C LYS A 3 17.89 28.46 -65.05
N SER A 4 19.01 28.44 -64.31
CA SER A 4 20.16 27.52 -64.45
C SER A 4 21.15 27.78 -63.29
N LEU A 5 21.39 26.85 -62.36
CA LEU A 5 22.16 25.59 -62.42
C LEU A 5 23.67 25.80 -62.31
N PHE A 6 24.21 25.49 -61.13
CA PHE A 6 25.55 24.91 -60.99
C PHE A 6 25.46 23.74 -60.01
N THR A 7 25.97 22.59 -60.47
CA THR A 7 26.00 21.30 -59.79
C THR A 7 27.47 20.95 -59.51
N GLY A 8 27.73 20.38 -58.34
CA GLY A 8 28.82 19.42 -58.11
C GLY A 8 29.48 19.56 -56.73
N MET A 9 29.80 18.54 -55.94
CA MET A 9 29.42 17.12 -55.79
C MET A 9 30.14 16.65 -54.49
N MET A 10 29.42 15.97 -53.58
CA MET A 10 29.90 15.01 -52.53
C MET A 10 30.95 15.44 -51.46
N LEU A 11 31.06 14.87 -50.25
CA LEU A 11 30.26 14.07 -49.29
C LEU A 11 31.18 13.90 -48.06
N LEU A 12 30.69 14.05 -46.81
CA LEU A 12 30.85 13.09 -45.68
C LEU A 12 30.42 13.73 -44.34
N SER A 13 29.40 13.12 -43.71
CA SER A 13 29.20 12.80 -42.28
C SER A 13 29.69 13.81 -41.20
N LEU A 14 28.87 14.19 -40.21
CA LEU A 14 28.34 13.30 -39.17
C LEU A 14 27.05 13.88 -38.54
N LEU A 15 26.06 13.02 -38.35
CA LEU A 15 24.93 13.24 -37.44
C LEU A 15 25.43 13.22 -36.00
N THR A 16 25.09 14.25 -35.22
CA THR A 16 24.97 14.12 -33.76
C THR A 16 23.56 14.52 -33.38
N ALA A 17 22.69 13.51 -33.30
CA ALA A 17 21.44 13.61 -32.56
C ALA A 17 21.80 13.70 -31.08
N ALA A 18 21.66 14.88 -30.48
CA ALA A 18 21.63 15.00 -29.03
C ALA A 18 20.28 14.46 -28.57
N LEU A 19 20.26 13.18 -28.17
CA LEU A 19 19.18 12.56 -27.43
C LEU A 19 19.09 13.24 -26.06
N ALA A 20 18.24 14.25 -25.94
CA ALA A 20 17.68 14.64 -24.65
C ALA A 20 16.55 13.66 -24.33
N ASP A 21 16.91 12.43 -23.97
CA ASP A 21 15.97 11.43 -23.48
C ASP A 21 16.72 10.41 -22.62
N ALA A 22 17.08 10.81 -21.41
CA ALA A 22 17.77 9.95 -20.45
C ALA A 22 17.45 10.30 -18.98
N ASP A 23 16.30 10.91 -18.70
CA ASP A 23 15.81 11.10 -17.31
C ASP A 23 14.36 10.63 -17.12
N THR A 24 13.67 10.27 -18.20
CA THR A 24 12.29 9.76 -18.16
C THR A 24 12.21 8.23 -18.16
N GLN A 25 13.33 7.52 -18.31
CA GLN A 25 13.37 6.07 -18.51
C GLN A 25 14.06 5.29 -17.39
N ASP A 26 14.42 5.95 -16.28
CA ASP A 26 14.85 5.29 -15.03
C ASP A 26 13.71 5.08 -14.03
N ARG A 27 12.47 5.40 -14.45
CA ARG A 27 11.25 4.85 -13.83
C ARG A 27 10.87 3.52 -14.46
N ALA A 28 11.87 2.68 -14.72
CA ALA A 28 11.65 1.25 -14.86
C ALA A 28 11.03 0.79 -13.53
N GLU A 29 9.75 0.48 -13.60
CA GLU A 29 8.91 -0.07 -12.54
C GLU A 29 9.54 -1.36 -12.02
N HIS A 30 10.55 -1.24 -11.15
CA HIS A 30 10.92 -2.34 -10.28
C HIS A 30 9.67 -2.57 -9.42
N MET A 31 8.92 -3.64 -9.71
CA MET A 31 7.88 -4.12 -8.81
C MET A 31 8.56 -4.34 -7.46
N LEU A 32 8.47 -3.35 -6.58
CA LEU A 32 9.00 -3.46 -5.23
C LEU A 32 8.24 -4.62 -4.59
N THR A 33 8.97 -5.72 -4.35
CA THR A 33 8.42 -6.84 -3.59
C THR A 33 7.99 -6.28 -2.24
N ALA A 34 6.72 -6.49 -1.86
CA ALA A 34 6.18 -5.94 -0.64
C ALA A 34 7.06 -6.36 0.56
N PRO A 35 7.48 -5.44 1.45
CA PRO A 35 8.51 -5.74 2.44
C PRO A 35 8.18 -6.91 3.37
N TYR A 36 6.90 -7.15 3.67
CA TYR A 36 6.46 -8.29 4.48
C TYR A 36 6.70 -9.66 3.83
N LEU A 37 6.98 -9.70 2.52
CA LEU A 37 7.32 -10.91 1.76
C LEU A 37 8.81 -11.24 1.83
N LEU A 38 9.64 -10.33 2.33
CA LEU A 38 11.08 -10.54 2.38
C LEU A 38 11.46 -11.60 3.43
N PRO A 39 12.49 -12.43 3.18
CA PRO A 39 13.03 -13.33 4.18
C PRO A 39 13.41 -12.59 5.47
N GLY A 40 13.01 -13.11 6.62
CA GLY A 40 13.26 -12.48 7.90
C GLY A 40 12.46 -11.19 8.16
N ALA A 41 11.45 -10.87 7.33
CA ALA A 41 10.55 -9.77 7.59
C ALA A 41 9.89 -9.92 8.98
N PRO A 42 9.82 -8.85 9.77
CA PRO A 42 9.31 -8.90 11.13
C PRO A 42 7.82 -9.29 11.18
N THR A 43 7.37 -9.62 12.38
CA THR A 43 5.95 -9.87 12.69
C THR A 43 5.55 -9.01 13.88
N PHE A 44 4.28 -8.60 13.94
CA PHE A 44 3.73 -8.14 15.21
C PHE A 44 3.73 -9.30 16.21
N ASP A 45 3.95 -9.00 17.49
CA ASP A 45 3.87 -10.00 18.56
C ASP A 45 2.43 -10.32 18.97
N MET A 46 1.60 -10.61 17.96
CA MET A 46 0.22 -11.03 18.12
C MET A 46 -0.24 -11.83 16.91
N ASN A 47 -1.19 -12.75 17.14
CA ASN A 47 -1.91 -13.45 16.08
C ASN A 47 -3.20 -12.69 15.72
N ILE A 48 -3.82 -13.12 14.61
CA ILE A 48 -5.01 -12.45 14.06
C ILE A 48 -6.23 -12.50 15.00
N GLY A 49 -6.40 -13.58 15.77
CA GLY A 49 -7.50 -13.71 16.73
C GLY A 49 -7.39 -12.70 17.87
N LYS A 50 -6.20 -12.60 18.48
CA LYS A 50 -5.90 -11.64 19.55
C LYS A 50 -5.96 -10.19 19.06
N PHE A 51 -5.53 -9.92 17.83
CA PHE A 51 -5.72 -8.62 17.19
C PHE A 51 -7.20 -8.26 17.14
N ARG A 52 -8.03 -9.13 16.54
CA ARG A 52 -9.46 -8.86 16.34
C ARG A 52 -10.19 -8.64 17.66
N GLU A 53 -9.94 -9.49 18.65
CA GLU A 53 -10.55 -9.37 19.98
C GLU A 53 -10.27 -7.99 20.59
N LYS A 54 -9.00 -7.59 20.65
CA LYS A 54 -8.60 -6.29 21.20
C LYS A 54 -9.13 -5.12 20.38
N TYR A 55 -9.02 -5.21 19.05
CA TYR A 55 -9.47 -4.15 18.15
C TYR A 55 -10.97 -3.91 18.32
N ASN A 56 -11.80 -4.97 18.35
CA ASN A 56 -13.25 -4.84 18.52
C ASN A 56 -13.63 -4.34 19.91
N ALA A 57 -12.88 -4.70 20.95
CA ALA A 57 -13.09 -4.18 22.31
C ALA A 57 -12.83 -2.67 22.37
N CYS A 58 -11.82 -2.16 21.66
CA CYS A 58 -11.52 -0.73 21.57
C CYS A 58 -12.44 0.03 20.61
N ASN A 59 -13.05 -0.64 19.64
CA ASN A 59 -13.83 -0.02 18.56
C ASN A 59 -15.23 -0.66 18.43
N PRO A 60 -16.15 -0.45 19.40
CA PRO A 60 -17.45 -1.14 19.42
C PRO A 60 -18.35 -0.81 18.23
N THR A 61 -18.15 0.33 17.56
CA THR A 61 -18.93 0.77 16.37
C THR A 61 -18.24 0.44 15.04
N LEU A 62 -16.98 0.00 15.06
CA LEU A 62 -16.18 -0.31 13.87
C LEU A 62 -15.64 -1.74 13.96
N GLN A 63 -16.49 -2.71 14.31
CA GLN A 63 -16.04 -4.09 14.51
C GLN A 63 -15.58 -4.73 13.19
N ILE A 64 -14.56 -5.58 13.29
CA ILE A 64 -14.12 -6.47 12.23
C ILE A 64 -14.71 -7.87 12.48
N PRO A 65 -15.45 -8.46 11.52
CA PRO A 65 -15.93 -9.83 11.60
C PRO A 65 -14.80 -10.87 11.63
N GLU A 66 -15.12 -12.15 11.78
CA GLU A 66 -14.09 -13.19 11.84
C GLU A 66 -13.29 -13.30 10.54
N TYR A 67 -11.98 -13.54 10.69
CA TYR A 67 -11.09 -13.80 9.57
C TYR A 67 -11.24 -15.24 9.09
N ARG A 68 -11.35 -15.39 7.77
CA ARG A 68 -11.38 -16.69 7.08
C ARG A 68 -10.11 -16.86 6.27
N VAL A 69 -9.57 -18.08 6.29
CA VAL A 69 -8.40 -18.43 5.48
C VAL A 69 -8.72 -18.25 4.00
N ILE A 70 -7.76 -17.69 3.26
CA ILE A 70 -7.81 -17.59 1.80
C ILE A 70 -6.81 -18.61 1.25
N ASP A 71 -7.33 -19.60 0.53
CA ASP A 71 -6.51 -20.52 -0.25
C ASP A 71 -6.00 -19.79 -1.49
N ASN A 72 -4.74 -19.36 -1.46
CA ASN A 72 -4.07 -18.82 -2.64
C ASN A 72 -3.08 -19.85 -3.20
N ARG A 73 -3.57 -20.70 -4.11
CA ARG A 73 -2.80 -21.81 -4.68
C ARG A 73 -1.57 -21.36 -5.49
N ASP A 74 -1.55 -20.10 -5.93
CA ASP A 74 -0.46 -19.53 -6.71
C ASP A 74 0.54 -18.72 -5.84
N ASP A 75 0.33 -18.68 -4.51
CA ASP A 75 1.18 -17.92 -3.60
C ASP A 75 2.50 -18.64 -3.30
N LYS A 76 3.59 -18.12 -3.87
CA LYS A 76 4.95 -18.63 -3.65
C LYS A 76 5.60 -18.13 -2.34
N SER A 77 4.94 -17.26 -1.58
CA SER A 77 5.50 -16.67 -0.36
C SER A 77 5.47 -17.59 0.86
N ASN A 78 4.84 -18.76 0.75
CA ASN A 78 4.58 -19.69 1.85
C ASN A 78 3.83 -19.07 3.04
N LEU A 79 3.23 -17.87 2.90
CA LEU A 79 2.48 -17.22 3.97
C LEU A 79 1.04 -17.71 4.01
N ASN A 80 0.48 -17.83 5.22
CA ASN A 80 -0.95 -18.05 5.38
C ASN A 80 -1.68 -16.73 5.16
N ARG A 81 -2.76 -16.73 4.36
CA ARG A 81 -3.59 -15.54 4.16
C ARG A 81 -4.94 -15.69 4.81
N ALA A 82 -5.47 -14.60 5.32
CA ALA A 82 -6.84 -14.56 5.79
C ALA A 82 -7.47 -13.20 5.49
N ALA A 83 -8.79 -13.17 5.36
CA ALA A 83 -9.55 -11.93 5.24
C ALA A 83 -10.87 -11.97 6.00
N SER A 84 -11.33 -10.79 6.37
CA SER A 84 -12.62 -10.53 6.99
C SER A 84 -13.37 -9.53 6.14
N LYS A 85 -14.58 -9.91 5.72
CA LYS A 85 -15.48 -9.02 4.98
C LYS A 85 -16.22 -8.14 5.98
N ILE A 86 -15.91 -6.84 6.01
CA ILE A 86 -16.58 -5.87 6.88
C ILE A 86 -17.96 -5.53 6.29
N ASN A 87 -17.99 -5.22 4.99
CA ASN A 87 -19.21 -5.09 4.19
C ASN A 87 -18.89 -5.38 2.70
N GLU A 88 -19.78 -5.04 1.77
CA GLU A 88 -19.58 -5.28 0.33
C GLU A 88 -18.40 -4.50 -0.28
N ASN A 89 -17.99 -3.40 0.35
CA ASN A 89 -17.02 -2.45 -0.20
C ASN A 89 -15.79 -2.25 0.68
N ILE A 90 -15.74 -2.89 1.84
CA ILE A 90 -14.64 -2.78 2.79
C ILE A 90 -14.33 -4.18 3.28
N TYR A 91 -13.06 -4.56 3.18
CA TYR A 91 -12.55 -5.79 3.75
C TYR A 91 -11.23 -5.54 4.46
N SER A 92 -10.95 -6.38 5.45
CA SER A 92 -9.65 -6.46 6.07
C SER A 92 -8.95 -7.73 5.64
N SER A 93 -7.66 -7.66 5.33
CA SER A 93 -6.86 -8.81 4.93
C SER A 93 -5.55 -8.84 5.71
N THR A 94 -4.94 -10.02 5.78
CA THR A 94 -3.67 -10.20 6.48
C THR A 94 -2.85 -11.31 5.82
N ALA A 95 -1.52 -11.16 5.91
CA ALA A 95 -0.59 -12.26 5.72
C ALA A 95 0.01 -12.65 7.08
N LEU A 96 0.08 -13.95 7.33
CA LEU A 96 0.46 -14.55 8.60
C LEU A 96 1.68 -15.43 8.42
N GLU A 97 2.58 -15.38 9.38
CA GLU A 97 3.72 -16.27 9.46
C GLU A 97 3.26 -17.73 9.70
N PRO A 98 3.74 -18.69 8.90
CA PRO A 98 3.42 -20.10 9.08
C PRO A 98 3.81 -20.62 10.47
N GLY A 99 3.00 -21.53 11.02
CA GLY A 99 3.22 -22.14 12.33
C GLY A 99 2.86 -21.22 13.51
N THR A 100 3.33 -19.97 13.51
CA THR A 100 3.07 -19.03 14.62
C THR A 100 1.75 -18.29 14.48
N GLY A 101 1.27 -18.07 13.25
CA GLY A 101 0.09 -17.26 12.96
C GLY A 101 0.29 -15.78 13.30
N LYS A 102 1.53 -15.33 13.54
CA LYS A 102 1.85 -13.94 13.83
C LYS A 102 1.67 -13.08 12.57
N ILE A 103 1.22 -11.85 12.79
CA ILE A 103 0.82 -10.96 11.71
C ILE A 103 2.07 -10.34 11.06
N LYS A 104 2.20 -10.50 9.74
CA LYS A 104 3.23 -9.83 8.92
C LYS A 104 2.72 -8.52 8.30
N THR A 105 1.43 -8.43 8.01
CA THR A 105 0.76 -7.23 7.52
C THR A 105 -0.72 -7.29 7.87
N LEU A 106 -1.32 -6.14 8.14
CA LEU A 106 -2.77 -5.96 8.25
C LEU A 106 -3.20 -4.85 7.30
N GLN A 107 -4.26 -5.13 6.54
CA GLN A 107 -4.74 -4.23 5.50
C GLN A 107 -6.22 -3.93 5.70
N ILE A 108 -6.62 -2.71 5.37
CA ILE A 108 -8.00 -2.32 5.10
C ILE A 108 -8.05 -1.88 3.65
N THR A 109 -8.93 -2.49 2.87
CA THR A 109 -9.15 -2.12 1.48
C THR A 109 -10.58 -1.64 1.28
N TRP A 110 -10.70 -0.49 0.64
CA TRP A 110 -11.95 0.08 0.18
C TRP A 110 -12.10 -0.14 -1.32
N LEU A 111 -13.27 -0.61 -1.75
CA LEU A 111 -13.66 -0.76 -3.15
C LEU A 111 -14.66 0.38 -3.48
N PRO A 112 -14.27 1.36 -4.30
CA PRO A 112 -15.14 2.44 -4.70
C PRO A 112 -16.46 1.93 -5.31
N ILE A 113 -17.54 2.64 -4.99
CA ILE A 113 -18.86 2.40 -5.57
C ILE A 113 -19.33 3.65 -6.32
N PRO A 114 -20.01 3.51 -7.45
CA PRO A 114 -20.63 4.65 -8.11
C PRO A 114 -21.87 5.11 -7.34
N GLY A 115 -22.13 6.42 -7.34
CA GLY A 115 -23.40 7.00 -6.89
C GLY A 115 -23.31 7.74 -5.54
N PRO A 116 -24.47 8.12 -4.96
CA PRO A 116 -24.54 9.03 -3.83
C PRO A 116 -23.90 8.47 -2.55
N GLU A 117 -23.75 7.15 -2.44
CA GLU A 117 -23.19 6.46 -1.27
C GLU A 117 -21.65 6.38 -1.28
N GLU A 118 -20.98 6.79 -2.37
CA GLU A 118 -19.53 6.72 -2.48
C GLU A 118 -18.83 7.45 -1.32
N LYS A 119 -19.31 8.66 -1.01
CA LYS A 119 -18.71 9.50 0.04
C LYS A 119 -18.83 8.84 1.40
N SER A 120 -20.01 8.33 1.78
CA SER A 120 -20.22 7.68 3.08
C SER A 120 -19.47 6.35 3.18
N SER A 121 -19.38 5.60 2.08
CA SER A 121 -18.57 4.37 1.99
C SER A 121 -17.08 4.68 2.20
N ARG A 122 -16.55 5.71 1.54
CA ARG A 122 -15.17 6.17 1.73
C ARG A 122 -14.91 6.68 3.15
N ASP A 123 -15.82 7.46 3.71
CA ASP A 123 -15.69 7.98 5.08
C ASP A 123 -15.69 6.83 6.10
N THR A 124 -16.50 5.79 5.88
CA THR A 124 -16.48 4.56 6.70
C THR A 124 -15.14 3.84 6.58
N ALA A 125 -14.61 3.67 5.37
CA ALA A 125 -13.30 3.06 5.17
C ALA A 125 -12.18 3.84 5.88
N ARG A 126 -12.19 5.18 5.78
CA ARG A 126 -11.24 6.04 6.49
C ARG A 126 -11.33 5.86 8.00
N ALA A 127 -12.54 5.71 8.56
CA ALA A 127 -12.71 5.43 9.98
C ALA A 127 -12.06 4.10 10.40
N TYR A 128 -12.22 3.02 9.61
CA TYR A 128 -11.53 1.74 9.85
C TYR A 128 -10.00 1.86 9.73
N MET A 129 -9.49 2.58 8.74
CA MET A 129 -8.05 2.79 8.55
C MET A 129 -7.43 3.58 9.71
N ALA A 130 -8.08 4.66 10.17
CA ALA A 130 -7.62 5.45 11.31
C ALA A 130 -7.75 4.68 12.64
N ALA A 131 -8.79 3.85 12.81
CA ALA A 131 -8.90 2.96 13.96
C ALA A 131 -7.78 1.90 13.98
N LEU A 132 -7.43 1.34 12.82
CA LEU A 132 -6.31 0.41 12.68
C LEU A 132 -4.98 1.11 13.01
N GLU A 133 -4.79 2.35 12.58
CA GLU A 133 -3.63 3.15 12.95
C GLU A 133 -3.50 3.33 14.46
N ARG A 134 -4.56 3.81 15.14
CA ARG A 134 -4.57 3.98 16.61
C ARG A 134 -4.30 2.69 17.37
N PHE A 135 -4.69 1.54 16.82
CA PHE A 135 -4.42 0.26 17.45
C PHE A 135 -2.91 -0.02 17.57
N PHE A 136 -2.13 0.37 16.56
CA PHE A 136 -0.67 0.17 16.54
C PHE A 136 0.12 1.36 17.06
N GLU A 137 -0.48 2.55 17.05
CA GLU A 137 0.09 3.79 17.60
C GLU A 137 -0.87 4.38 18.66
N PRO A 138 -0.96 3.76 19.86
CA PRO A 138 -1.97 4.12 20.87
C PRO A 138 -1.76 5.50 21.51
N THR A 139 -0.67 6.20 21.18
CA THR A 139 -0.44 7.59 21.60
C THR A 139 -1.27 8.59 20.80
N LEU A 140 -1.83 8.17 19.65
CA LEU A 140 -2.66 9.03 18.82
C LEU A 140 -4.11 9.03 19.30
N ASN A 141 -4.71 10.22 19.32
CA ASN A 141 -6.16 10.35 19.41
C ASN A 141 -6.83 10.24 18.03
N GLU A 142 -8.16 10.31 18.00
CA GLU A 142 -8.94 10.20 16.75
C GLU A 142 -8.56 11.21 15.67
N GLU A 143 -8.48 12.47 16.07
CA GLU A 143 -8.21 13.58 15.16
C GLU A 143 -6.79 13.46 14.58
N GLN A 144 -5.82 13.11 15.41
CA GLN A 144 -4.43 12.91 15.01
C GLN A 144 -4.28 11.76 14.01
N SER A 145 -4.99 10.64 14.23
CA SER A 145 -4.96 9.51 13.29
C SER A 145 -5.67 9.83 11.98
N LEU A 146 -6.81 10.51 12.01
CA LEU A 146 -7.46 10.95 10.77
C LEU A 146 -6.57 11.92 9.98
N LYS A 147 -5.91 12.85 10.66
CA LYS A 147 -4.97 13.78 10.03
C LYS A 147 -3.79 13.04 9.40
N ARG A 148 -3.15 12.12 10.13
CA ARG A 148 -2.03 11.35 9.57
C ARG A 148 -2.48 10.48 8.41
N LEU A 149 -3.61 9.80 8.54
CA LEU A 149 -4.20 9.03 7.45
C LEU A 149 -4.39 9.89 6.20
N ASP A 150 -4.95 11.10 6.33
CA ASP A 150 -5.12 12.00 5.19
C ASP A 150 -3.78 12.40 4.55
N ASP A 151 -2.77 12.70 5.36
CA ASP A 151 -1.41 12.99 4.86
C ASP A 151 -0.82 11.78 4.09
N LEU A 152 -0.99 10.56 4.61
CA LEU A 152 -0.55 9.32 3.96
C LEU A 152 -1.31 9.05 2.66
N LEU A 153 -2.64 9.18 2.68
CA LEU A 153 -3.50 8.96 1.51
C LEU A 153 -3.21 9.99 0.41
N ASN A 154 -2.99 11.25 0.77
CA ASN A 154 -2.62 12.29 -0.19
C ASN A 154 -1.27 12.02 -0.86
N ARG A 155 -0.29 11.54 -0.09
CA ARG A 155 1.04 11.18 -0.63
C ARG A 155 1.01 9.90 -1.46
N GLY A 156 0.15 8.94 -1.11
CA GLY A 156 -0.04 7.69 -1.84
C GLY A 156 -0.99 7.77 -3.03
N LYS A 157 -1.65 8.91 -3.25
CA LYS A 157 -2.70 9.05 -4.26
C LYS A 157 -2.21 8.74 -5.66
N GLY A 158 -2.94 7.86 -6.35
CA GLY A 158 -2.62 7.37 -7.69
C GLY A 158 -1.35 6.51 -7.79
N LEU A 159 -0.70 6.18 -6.67
CA LEU A 159 0.49 5.34 -6.65
C LEU A 159 0.10 3.88 -6.41
N ARG A 160 0.67 2.98 -7.22
CA ARG A 160 0.55 1.52 -7.01
C ARG A 160 1.15 1.07 -5.68
N TYR A 161 2.15 1.81 -5.19
CA TYR A 161 2.82 1.56 -3.92
C TYR A 161 3.42 2.87 -3.40
N PHE A 162 3.04 3.24 -2.20
CA PHE A 162 3.67 4.28 -1.38
C PHE A 162 3.89 3.71 0.02
N ALA A 163 5.03 4.00 0.63
CA ALA A 163 5.31 3.56 1.99
C ALA A 163 6.02 4.63 2.81
N GLN A 164 5.69 4.68 4.10
CA GLN A 164 6.29 5.57 5.07
C GLN A 164 6.43 4.84 6.40
N SER A 165 7.61 4.88 6.99
CA SER A 165 7.84 4.30 8.32
C SER A 165 7.68 5.39 9.39
N GLU A 166 7.02 5.02 10.49
CA GLU A 166 6.86 5.84 11.69
C GLU A 166 7.10 4.91 12.88
N GLY A 167 8.12 5.22 13.68
CA GLY A 167 8.51 4.37 14.81
C GLY A 167 8.68 2.90 14.39
N ALA A 168 7.90 2.02 15.03
CA ALA A 168 7.98 0.57 14.83
C ALA A 168 7.08 0.02 13.71
N VAL A 169 6.41 0.90 12.95
CA VAL A 169 5.51 0.50 11.88
C VAL A 169 5.85 1.17 10.55
N ARG A 170 5.42 0.52 9.47
CA ARG A 170 5.41 1.04 8.12
C ARG A 170 3.98 1.05 7.62
N TYR A 171 3.52 2.23 7.23
CA TYR A 171 2.29 2.42 6.49
C TYR A 171 2.55 2.19 5.02
N VAL A 172 1.65 1.46 4.36
CA VAL A 172 1.69 1.22 2.92
C VAL A 172 0.34 1.60 2.32
N ILE A 173 0.37 2.44 1.28
CA ILE A 173 -0.80 2.85 0.51
C ILE A 173 -0.67 2.30 -0.90
N ALA A 174 -1.74 1.70 -1.40
CA ALA A 174 -1.89 1.37 -2.81
C ALA A 174 -3.23 1.93 -3.30
N ASP A 175 -3.17 2.97 -4.13
CA ASP A 175 -4.34 3.61 -4.72
C ASP A 175 -4.46 3.19 -6.19
N ASN A 176 -5.37 2.26 -6.45
CA ASN A 176 -5.62 1.71 -7.78
C ASN A 176 -6.87 2.35 -8.45
N GLY A 177 -7.31 3.52 -7.98
CA GLY A 177 -8.51 4.19 -8.44
C GLY A 177 -9.74 3.28 -8.26
N ASP A 178 -10.50 3.06 -9.32
CA ASP A 178 -11.73 2.26 -9.30
C ASP A 178 -11.52 0.79 -8.88
N LYS A 179 -10.28 0.29 -8.89
CA LYS A 179 -9.95 -1.07 -8.44
C LYS A 179 -9.77 -1.19 -6.93
N GLY A 180 -9.71 -0.06 -6.21
CA GLY A 180 -9.64 -0.03 -4.77
C GLY A 180 -8.45 0.75 -4.21
N LEU A 181 -8.65 1.20 -2.97
CA LEU A 181 -7.65 1.84 -2.13
C LEU A 181 -7.31 0.92 -0.97
N THR A 182 -6.05 0.55 -0.83
CA THR A 182 -5.54 -0.25 0.29
C THR A 182 -4.67 0.60 1.19
N PHE A 183 -4.95 0.55 2.49
CA PHE A 183 -4.10 1.03 3.57
C PHE A 183 -3.62 -0.18 4.37
N ALA A 184 -2.31 -0.33 4.54
CA ALA A 184 -1.73 -1.42 5.29
C ALA A 184 -0.74 -0.94 6.35
N ILE A 185 -0.65 -1.69 7.44
CA ILE A 185 0.33 -1.49 8.50
C ILE A 185 1.19 -2.76 8.59
N GLU A 186 2.50 -2.55 8.54
CA GLU A 186 3.51 -3.60 8.63
C GLU A 186 4.46 -3.30 9.79
N PRO A 187 4.96 -4.31 10.50
CA PRO A 187 6.00 -4.09 11.51
C PRO A 187 7.31 -3.70 10.83
N VAL A 188 8.10 -2.89 11.52
CA VAL A 188 9.47 -2.52 11.15
C VAL A 188 10.42 -3.04 12.21
N LYS A 189 11.52 -3.65 11.78
CA LYS A 189 12.60 -3.98 12.69
C LYS A 189 13.33 -2.69 13.02
N LEU A 190 13.21 -2.23 14.26
CA LEU A 190 14.02 -1.13 14.75
C LEU A 190 15.48 -1.60 14.82
N ALA A 191 16.35 -1.01 14.02
CA ALA A 191 17.79 -1.12 14.19
C ALA A 191 18.22 0.03 15.10
N MET A 192 18.96 -0.27 16.16
CA MET A 192 19.64 0.76 16.93
C MET A 192 20.67 1.40 16.01
N VAL A 193 20.49 2.69 15.69
CA VAL A 193 21.57 3.47 15.07
C VAL A 193 22.53 3.75 16.22
N ASN A 194 23.64 3.02 16.27
CA ASN A 194 24.73 3.42 17.15
C ASN A 194 25.32 4.70 16.54
N GLU A 195 25.09 5.84 17.18
CA GLU A 195 25.88 7.06 16.96
C GLU A 195 27.29 6.89 17.54
#